data_AF-A0A151F5C7-F1
#
_entry.id   AF-A0A151F5C7-F1
#
_cell.length_a   1.000
_cell.length_b   1.000
_cell.length_c   1.000
_cell.angle_alpha   90.00
_cell.angle_beta   90.00
_cell.angle_gamma   90.00
#
_symmetry.space_group_name_H-M   'P 1'
#
loop_
_entity.id
_entity.type
_entity.pdbx_description
1 polymer ?
#
loop_
_entity_poly.entity_id
_entity_poly.type
_entity_poly.pdbx_seq_one_letter_code
_entity_poly.pdbx_strand_id
1 'polypeptide(L)'
;MSSQNPWSEHEVLWKGAPNFHAEVVGTAGICWIYCLMFTIVKFVYNWFFHRDNVIYVLKAFLTLIPIFAVIAVVASYWRHSHQYVITPAHIHIKKRKTWQSFHLENVLSVEVKKHFFIQLFGTFLEIRADSSDLKKPVRSKKYIRLHHVESPYMVKDLIEHAAKSVKTAYPDQS
;
A
#
# COMPACT_ATOMS: atom_id res chain seq x y z
N MET A 1 19.46 13.60 -5.12
CA MET A 1 19.30 13.53 -6.58
C MET A 1 17.85 13.17 -6.87
N SER A 2 17.14 13.99 -7.65
CA SER A 2 15.73 13.73 -7.99
C SER A 2 15.67 12.52 -8.90
N SER A 3 15.15 11.39 -8.40
CA SER A 3 14.90 10.22 -9.21
C SER A 3 13.85 10.55 -10.26
N GLN A 4 14.32 10.83 -11.47
CA GLN A 4 13.54 10.72 -12.70
C GLN A 4 12.90 9.33 -12.71
N ASN A 5 11.68 9.27 -13.23
CA ASN A 5 10.81 8.10 -13.10
C ASN A 5 11.57 6.78 -13.38
N PRO A 6 11.59 5.82 -12.44
CA PRO A 6 12.41 4.61 -12.54
C PRO A 6 12.02 3.66 -13.69
N TRP A 7 10.93 3.95 -14.40
CA TRP A 7 10.49 3.22 -15.58
C TRP A 7 11.08 3.74 -16.90
N SER A 8 11.86 4.83 -16.88
CA SER A 8 12.62 5.29 -18.05
C SER A 8 14.02 4.66 -18.14
N GLU A 9 14.48 4.00 -17.08
CA GLU A 9 15.73 3.21 -17.10
C GLU A 9 15.49 1.86 -17.77
N HIS A 10 16.49 1.39 -18.52
CA HIS A 10 16.30 0.55 -19.71
C HIS A 10 15.87 -0.91 -19.51
N GLU A 11 15.62 -1.38 -18.28
CA GLU A 11 15.10 -2.73 -18.10
C GLU A 11 14.27 -2.83 -16.83
N VAL A 12 12.94 -2.91 -16.99
CA VAL A 12 12.01 -3.07 -15.88
C VAL A 12 11.54 -4.52 -15.88
N LEU A 13 11.90 -5.26 -14.83
CA LEU A 13 11.50 -6.66 -14.66
C LEU A 13 10.01 -6.79 -14.34
N TRP A 14 9.46 -5.83 -13.57
CA TRP A 14 8.06 -5.83 -13.22
C TRP A 14 7.54 -4.44 -12.85
N LYS A 15 6.31 -4.14 -13.27
CA LYS A 15 5.55 -2.94 -12.87
C LYS A 15 4.27 -3.39 -12.20
N GLY A 16 4.05 -2.88 -10.99
CA GLY A 16 2.89 -3.22 -10.18
C GLY A 16 2.03 -2.03 -9.85
N ALA A 17 0.72 -2.23 -9.95
CA ALA A 17 -0.26 -1.41 -9.28
C ALA A 17 -0.85 -2.19 -8.09
N PRO A 18 -1.24 -1.51 -7.00
CA PRO A 18 -2.02 -2.15 -5.95
C PRO A 18 -3.36 -2.65 -6.53
N ASN A 19 -3.86 -3.79 -6.06
CA ASN A 19 -5.15 -4.31 -6.50
C ASN A 19 -6.27 -3.27 -6.27
N PHE A 20 -6.82 -2.75 -7.37
CA PHE A 20 -7.83 -1.69 -7.36
C PHE A 20 -9.04 -2.03 -6.49
N HIS A 21 -9.49 -3.29 -6.52
CA HIS A 21 -10.61 -3.73 -5.70
C HIS A 21 -10.29 -3.56 -4.20
N ALA A 22 -9.11 -4.01 -3.77
CA ALA A 22 -8.72 -3.89 -2.37
C ALA A 22 -8.60 -2.42 -1.93
N GLU A 23 -8.12 -1.52 -2.79
CA GLU A 23 -8.06 -0.08 -2.49
C GLU A 23 -9.46 0.54 -2.38
N VAL A 24 -10.40 0.18 -3.27
CA VAL A 24 -11.80 0.64 -3.22
C VAL A 24 -12.46 0.19 -1.95
N VAL A 25 -12.37 -1.10 -1.60
CA VAL A 25 -13.03 -1.62 -0.40
C VAL A 25 -12.37 -1.04 0.87
N GLY A 26 -11.04 -0.85 0.88
CA GLY A 26 -10.30 -0.17 1.95
C GLY A 26 -10.75 1.27 2.17
N THR A 27 -10.80 2.07 1.10
CA THR A 27 -11.22 3.47 1.15
C THR A 27 -12.70 3.60 1.52
N ALA A 28 -13.55 2.73 0.96
CA ALA A 28 -14.97 2.67 1.34
C ALA A 28 -15.12 2.35 2.82
N GLY A 29 -14.43 1.33 3.34
CA GLY A 29 -14.47 0.96 4.76
C GLY A 29 -14.12 2.12 5.69
N ILE A 30 -13.07 2.89 5.35
CA ILE A 30 -12.70 4.10 6.12
C ILE A 30 -13.83 5.14 6.07
N CYS A 31 -14.36 5.47 4.89
CA CYS A 31 -15.47 6.42 4.74
C CYS A 31 -16.72 5.99 5.52
N TRP A 32 -17.04 4.69 5.49
CA TRP A 32 -18.16 4.11 6.23
C TRP A 32 -17.99 4.26 7.75
N ILE A 33 -16.80 4.01 8.30
CA ILE A 33 -16.52 4.18 9.73
C ILE A 33 -16.75 5.64 10.15
N TYR A 34 -16.20 6.61 9.41
CA TYR A 34 -16.39 8.03 9.71
C TYR A 34 -17.85 8.44 9.63
N CYS A 35 -18.57 7.95 8.63
CA CYS A 35 -19.98 8.27 8.45
C CYS A 35 -20.85 7.69 9.57
N LEU A 36 -20.57 6.44 9.98
CA LEU A 36 -21.28 5.78 11.08
C LEU A 36 -21.03 6.52 12.41
N MET A 37 -19.79 6.92 12.69
CA MET A 37 -19.46 7.74 13.85
C MET A 37 -20.20 9.08 13.84
N PHE A 38 -20.19 9.79 12.70
CA PHE A 38 -20.91 11.06 12.56
C PHE A 38 -22.42 10.89 12.79
N THR A 39 -22.99 9.81 12.26
CA THR A 39 -24.41 9.48 12.39
C THR A 39 -24.77 9.19 13.84
N ILE A 40 -23.96 8.41 14.57
CA ILE A 40 -24.17 8.14 16.00
C ILE A 40 -24.13 9.45 16.80
N VAL A 41 -23.11 10.29 16.60
CA VAL A 41 -22.99 11.56 17.32
C VAL A 41 -24.20 12.47 17.07
N LYS A 42 -24.62 12.60 15.81
CA LYS A 42 -25.78 13.42 15.43
C LYS A 42 -27.10 12.81 15.90
N PHE A 43 -27.23 11.50 15.91
CA PHE A 43 -28.40 10.80 16.43
C PHE A 43 -28.55 11.04 17.92
N VAL A 44 -27.48 10.86 18.71
CA VAL A 44 -27.48 11.13 20.15
C VAL A 44 -27.82 12.60 20.41
N TYR A 45 -27.15 13.53 19.73
CA TYR A 45 -27.43 14.96 19.87
C TYR A 45 -28.90 15.31 19.57
N ASN A 46 -29.43 14.88 18.43
CA ASN A 46 -30.81 15.18 18.07
C ASN A 46 -31.82 14.43 18.94
N TRP A 47 -31.50 13.25 19.45
CA TRP A 47 -32.36 12.55 20.41
C TRP A 47 -32.58 13.35 21.69
N PHE A 48 -31.54 14.02 22.20
CA PHE A 48 -31.61 14.83 23.42
C PHE A 48 -32.21 16.22 23.20
N PHE A 49 -31.88 16.89 22.10
CA PHE A 49 -32.21 18.31 21.92
C PHE A 49 -33.31 18.59 20.89
N HIS A 50 -33.49 17.71 19.89
CA HIS A 50 -34.39 17.95 18.74
C HIS A 50 -34.99 16.63 18.22
N ARG A 51 -35.87 16.03 19.02
CA ARG A 51 -36.40 14.67 18.80
C ARG A 51 -37.05 14.48 17.42
N ASP A 52 -37.66 15.53 16.89
CA ASP A 52 -38.30 15.54 15.57
C ASP A 52 -37.30 15.42 14.41
N ASN A 53 -36.03 15.78 14.65
CA ASN A 53 -34.97 15.77 13.64
C ASN A 53 -34.29 14.40 13.47
N VAL A 54 -34.62 13.42 14.30
CA VAL A 54 -33.96 12.10 14.31
C VAL A 54 -34.14 11.35 12.98
N ILE A 55 -35.33 11.41 12.37
CA ILE A 55 -35.61 10.78 11.07
C ILE A 55 -34.77 11.42 9.95
N TYR A 56 -34.49 12.72 10.04
CA TYR A 56 -33.68 13.43 9.04
C TYR A 56 -32.20 13.04 9.11
N VAL A 57 -31.68 12.72 10.30
CA VAL A 57 -30.31 12.17 10.44
C VAL A 57 -30.19 10.83 9.72
N LEU A 58 -31.19 9.95 9.89
CA LEU A 58 -31.19 8.65 9.23
C LEU A 58 -31.33 8.77 7.70
N LYS A 59 -32.19 9.67 7.21
CA LYS A 59 -32.31 9.98 5.78
C LYS A 59 -31.00 10.53 5.22
N ALA A 60 -30.36 11.47 5.93
CA ALA A 60 -29.08 12.04 5.51
C ALA A 60 -27.98 10.97 5.39
N PHE A 61 -27.92 10.04 6.34
CA PHE A 61 -27.01 8.90 6.28
C PHE A 61 -27.23 8.06 5.01
N LEU A 62 -28.48 7.66 4.75
CA LEU A 62 -28.82 6.84 3.58
C LEU A 62 -28.49 7.55 2.26
N THR A 63 -28.70 8.87 2.17
CA THR A 63 -28.35 9.66 0.98
C THR A 63 -26.85 9.84 0.77
N LEU A 64 -26.04 9.76 1.83
CA LEU A 64 -24.59 9.94 1.74
C LEU A 64 -23.87 8.64 1.31
N ILE A 65 -24.47 7.46 1.52
CA ILE A 65 -23.91 6.15 1.11
C ILE A 65 -23.45 6.13 -0.36
N PRO A 66 -24.28 6.50 -1.36
CA PRO A 66 -23.84 6.50 -2.76
C PRO A 66 -22.74 7.51 -3.04
N ILE A 67 -22.76 8.66 -2.36
CA ILE A 67 -21.72 9.69 -2.49
C ILE A 67 -20.37 9.16 -2.00
N PHE A 68 -20.36 8.43 -0.87
CA PHE A 68 -19.14 7.78 -0.38
C PHE A 68 -18.63 6.67 -1.30
N ALA A 69 -19.53 5.90 -1.92
CA ALA A 69 -19.13 4.91 -2.91
C ALA A 69 -18.40 5.57 -4.08
N VAL A 70 -18.92 6.69 -4.60
CA VAL A 70 -18.27 7.45 -5.68
C VAL A 70 -16.92 8.02 -5.21
N ILE A 71 -16.85 8.63 -4.03
CA ILE A 71 -15.60 9.15 -3.47
C ILE A 71 -14.56 8.03 -3.32
N ALA A 72 -14.96 6.86 -2.82
CA ALA A 72 -14.06 5.72 -2.67
C ALA A 72 -13.52 5.24 -4.02
N VAL A 73 -14.37 5.16 -5.05
CA VAL A 73 -13.94 4.78 -6.41
C VAL A 73 -12.98 5.80 -7.00
N VAL A 74 -13.31 7.10 -6.94
CA VAL A 74 -12.47 8.18 -7.48
C VAL A 74 -11.13 8.28 -6.75
N ALA A 75 -11.14 8.20 -5.42
CA ALA A 75 -9.93 8.26 -4.60
C ALA A 75 -9.02 7.05 -4.84
N SER A 76 -9.58 5.85 -4.98
CA SER A 76 -8.81 4.65 -5.35
C SER A 76 -8.27 4.76 -6.77
N TYR A 77 -9.05 5.27 -7.73
CA TYR A 77 -8.57 5.44 -9.10
C TYR A 77 -7.38 6.40 -9.17
N TRP A 78 -7.42 7.50 -8.43
CA TRP A 78 -6.28 8.41 -8.31
C TRP A 78 -5.05 7.77 -7.63
N ARG A 79 -5.24 6.82 -6.72
CA ARG A 79 -4.14 6.11 -6.04
C ARG A 79 -3.57 4.94 -6.83
N HIS A 80 -4.32 4.41 -7.79
CA HIS A 80 -3.96 3.23 -8.58
C HIS A 80 -2.77 3.44 -9.54
N SER A 81 -2.22 4.66 -9.65
CA SER A 81 -1.02 4.91 -10.45
C SER A 81 0.18 4.10 -9.93
N HIS A 82 0.87 3.38 -10.83
CA HIS A 82 1.95 2.41 -10.56
C HIS A 82 2.80 2.78 -9.33
N GLN A 83 2.61 2.01 -8.26
CA GLN A 83 3.27 2.28 -6.98
C GLN A 83 4.56 1.49 -6.82
N TYR A 84 4.75 0.45 -7.63
CA TYR A 84 5.86 -0.49 -7.49
C TYR A 84 6.54 -0.71 -8.85
N VAL A 85 7.85 -0.58 -8.88
CA VAL A 85 8.67 -0.89 -10.05
C VAL A 85 9.87 -1.71 -9.56
N ILE A 86 10.11 -2.85 -10.18
CA ILE A 86 11.26 -3.70 -9.89
C ILE A 86 12.15 -3.71 -11.12
N THR A 87 13.39 -3.30 -10.96
CA THR A 87 14.47 -3.38 -11.96
C THR A 87 15.46 -4.47 -11.53
N PRO A 88 16.41 -4.87 -12.38
CA PRO A 88 17.41 -5.88 -12.03
C PRO A 88 18.23 -5.55 -10.78
N ALA A 89 18.44 -4.26 -10.49
CA ALA A 89 19.27 -3.80 -9.38
C ALA A 89 18.47 -3.16 -8.22
N HIS A 90 17.28 -2.62 -8.49
CA HIS A 90 16.52 -1.83 -7.51
C HIS A 90 15.04 -2.20 -7.42
N ILE A 91 14.51 -2.10 -6.20
CA ILE A 91 13.08 -2.08 -5.91
C ILE A 91 12.68 -0.63 -5.66
N HIS A 92 11.85 -0.07 -6.54
CA HIS A 92 11.34 1.29 -6.41
C HIS A 92 9.90 1.30 -5.93
N ILE A 93 9.63 2.12 -4.92
CA ILE A 93 8.31 2.29 -4.33
C ILE A 93 7.92 3.76 -4.37
N LYS A 94 6.80 4.04 -5.00
CA LYS A 94 6.22 5.38 -5.05
C LYS A 94 5.58 5.69 -3.70
N LYS A 95 6.08 6.72 -3.01
CA LYS A 95 5.43 7.30 -1.84
C LYS A 95 4.98 8.72 -2.16
N ARG A 96 3.67 8.91 -2.32
CA ARG A 96 3.06 10.19 -2.72
C ARG A 96 3.64 10.70 -4.05
N LYS A 97 4.55 11.68 -4.01
CA LYS A 97 5.20 12.30 -5.18
C LYS A 97 6.66 11.86 -5.38
N THR A 98 7.22 11.08 -4.47
CA THR A 98 8.64 10.68 -4.53
C THR A 98 8.82 9.18 -4.66
N TRP A 99 9.87 8.77 -5.34
CA TRP A 99 10.29 7.38 -5.44
C TRP A 99 11.32 7.05 -4.37
N GLN A 100 11.08 5.97 -3.63
CA GLN A 100 12.07 5.37 -2.74
C GLN A 100 12.68 4.16 -3.44
N SER A 101 13.97 4.21 -3.72
CA SER A 101 14.72 3.12 -4.34
C SER A 101 15.44 2.30 -3.27
N PHE A 102 15.44 0.99 -3.42
CA PHE A 102 16.11 0.05 -2.52
C PHE A 102 16.95 -0.92 -3.36
N HIS A 103 18.24 -1.07 -3.04
CA HIS A 103 19.11 -1.99 -3.75
C HIS A 103 18.76 -3.45 -3.43
N LEU A 104 18.63 -4.31 -4.45
CA LEU A 104 18.33 -5.73 -4.26
C LEU A 104 19.46 -6.50 -3.55
N GLU A 105 20.70 -6.02 -3.64
CA GLU A 105 21.85 -6.61 -2.95
C GLU A 105 21.61 -6.74 -1.43
N ASN A 106 20.93 -5.74 -0.85
CA ASN A 106 20.66 -5.64 0.57
C ASN A 106 19.43 -6.47 0.99
N VAL A 107 18.74 -7.14 0.07
CA VAL A 107 17.57 -7.98 0.39
C VAL A 107 18.04 -9.26 1.06
N LEU A 108 17.55 -9.49 2.28
CA LEU A 108 17.84 -10.67 3.09
C LEU A 108 16.81 -11.77 2.88
N SER A 109 15.53 -11.42 2.91
CA SER A 109 14.43 -12.38 2.69
C SER A 109 13.17 -11.69 2.18
N VAL A 110 12.33 -12.45 1.48
CA VAL A 110 11.01 -12.01 1.01
C VAL A 110 9.95 -12.98 1.52
N GLU A 111 8.99 -12.47 2.28
CA GLU A 111 7.90 -13.26 2.87
C GLU A 111 6.55 -12.75 2.37
N VAL A 112 5.68 -13.65 1.91
CA VAL A 112 4.28 -13.33 1.62
C VAL A 112 3.49 -13.49 2.91
N LYS A 113 2.88 -12.41 3.39
CA LYS A 113 2.06 -12.41 4.60
C LYS A 113 0.61 -12.06 4.28
N LYS A 114 -0.31 -12.66 5.02
CA LYS A 114 -1.75 -12.38 4.95
C LYS A 114 -2.19 -11.72 6.25
N HIS A 115 -2.91 -10.61 6.17
CA HIS A 115 -3.60 -10.08 7.34
C HIS A 115 -4.84 -10.92 7.60
N PHE A 116 -4.83 -11.72 8.68
CA PHE A 116 -5.98 -12.57 9.04
C PHE A 116 -7.16 -11.77 9.62
N PHE A 117 -6.90 -10.64 10.28
CA PHE A 117 -7.92 -9.92 11.04
C PHE A 117 -8.78 -8.96 10.23
N ILE A 118 -8.32 -8.56 9.04
CA ILE A 118 -8.99 -7.58 8.21
C ILE A 118 -8.76 -8.00 6.76
N GLN A 119 -9.72 -8.71 6.16
CA GLN A 119 -9.68 -9.16 4.76
C GLN A 119 -9.38 -8.01 3.78
N LEU A 120 -9.80 -6.79 4.14
CA LEU A 120 -9.54 -5.55 3.42
C LEU A 120 -8.06 -5.22 3.21
N PHE A 121 -7.16 -5.63 4.12
CA PHE A 121 -5.72 -5.40 3.99
C PHE A 121 -4.99 -6.48 3.17
N GLY A 122 -5.71 -7.53 2.76
CA GLY A 122 -5.28 -8.51 1.78
C GLY A 122 -3.94 -9.19 2.06
N THR A 123 -3.35 -9.72 0.99
CA THR A 123 -2.01 -10.28 0.97
C THR A 123 -0.99 -9.16 0.73
N PHE A 124 0.08 -9.13 1.49
CA PHE A 124 1.18 -8.17 1.32
C PHE A 124 2.51 -8.91 1.25
N LEU A 125 3.44 -8.33 0.51
CA LEU A 125 4.81 -8.83 0.40
C LEU A 125 5.68 -8.06 1.37
N GLU A 126 6.27 -8.74 2.34
CA GLU A 126 7.23 -8.18 3.29
C GLU A 126 8.64 -8.54 2.85
N ILE A 127 9.40 -7.53 2.44
CA ILE A 127 10.80 -7.64 2.04
C ILE A 127 11.64 -7.15 3.22
N ARG A 128 12.50 -8.02 3.73
CA ARG A 128 13.50 -7.66 4.75
C ARG A 128 14.77 -7.25 4.05
N ALA A 129 15.18 -6.00 4.23
CA ALA A 129 16.45 -5.49 3.72
C ALA A 129 17.38 -5.10 4.88
N ASP A 130 18.67 -5.31 4.67
CA ASP A 130 19.69 -4.76 5.56
C ASP A 130 19.76 -3.23 5.43
N SER A 131 20.19 -2.58 6.49
CA SER A 131 20.38 -1.13 6.52
C SER A 131 21.66 -0.78 5.77
N SER A 132 21.55 -0.16 4.59
CA SER A 132 22.70 0.41 3.87
C SER A 132 23.38 1.59 4.58
N ASP A 133 22.84 2.07 5.71
CA ASP A 133 23.46 3.11 6.53
C ASP A 133 24.51 2.48 7.45
N LEU A 134 25.80 2.60 7.08
CA LEU A 134 26.97 2.27 7.94
C LEU A 134 26.98 2.97 9.31
N LYS A 135 26.15 4.00 9.50
CA LYS A 135 26.01 4.77 10.74
C LYS A 135 24.88 4.29 11.66
N LYS A 136 24.04 3.37 11.22
CA LYS A 136 22.96 2.80 12.05
C LYS A 136 23.40 1.45 12.59
N PRO A 137 23.03 1.11 13.84
CA PRO A 137 23.39 -0.19 14.39
C PRO A 137 22.86 -1.29 13.47
N VAL A 138 23.69 -2.32 13.26
CA VAL A 138 23.49 -3.55 12.46
C VAL A 138 22.14 -4.25 12.73
N ARG A 139 21.44 -3.85 13.80
CA ARG A 139 20.13 -4.39 14.21
C ARG A 139 18.92 -3.68 13.59
N SER A 140 19.09 -2.59 12.85
CA SER A 140 17.96 -1.87 12.24
C SER A 140 17.49 -2.50 10.93
N LYS A 141 16.97 -3.73 11.01
CA LYS A 141 16.32 -4.41 9.88
C LYS A 141 15.23 -3.49 9.31
N LYS A 142 15.37 -3.09 8.04
CA LYS A 142 14.37 -2.25 7.38
C LYS A 142 13.35 -3.16 6.71
N TYR A 143 12.11 -3.06 7.18
CA TYR A 143 10.99 -3.79 6.59
C TYR A 143 10.35 -2.93 5.50
N ILE A 144 10.33 -3.47 4.29
CA ILE A 144 9.66 -2.88 3.14
C ILE A 144 8.39 -3.69 2.91
N ARG A 145 7.24 -3.03 2.85
CA ARG A 145 5.95 -3.68 2.62
C ARG A 145 5.38 -3.23 1.29
N LEU A 146 5.14 -4.18 0.39
CA LEU A 146 4.36 -3.97 -0.82
C LEU A 146 2.94 -4.45 -0.54
N HIS A 147 2.00 -3.52 -0.57
CA HIS A 147 0.60 -3.81 -0.26
C HIS A 147 -0.16 -4.14 -1.53
N HIS A 148 -1.07 -5.11 -1.45
CA HIS A 148 -2.01 -5.45 -2.54
C HIS A 148 -1.32 -5.78 -3.87
N VAL A 149 -0.16 -6.42 -3.81
CA VAL A 149 0.60 -6.85 -4.99
C VAL A 149 -0.24 -7.82 -5.82
N GLU A 150 -0.35 -7.55 -7.12
CA GLU A 150 -0.91 -8.49 -8.09
C GLU A 150 -0.01 -9.73 -8.16
N SER A 151 -0.56 -10.92 -7.89
CA SER A 151 0.18 -12.19 -7.84
C SER A 151 1.41 -12.18 -6.91
N PRO A 152 1.23 -12.08 -5.58
CA PRO A 152 2.31 -11.86 -4.62
C PRO A 152 3.36 -12.98 -4.60
N TYR A 153 3.00 -14.21 -4.95
CA TYR A 153 3.94 -15.33 -5.05
C TYR A 153 4.85 -15.20 -6.29
N MET A 154 4.30 -14.80 -7.44
CA MET A 154 5.11 -14.55 -8.64
C MET A 154 6.11 -13.41 -8.41
N VAL A 155 5.66 -12.33 -7.78
CA VAL A 155 6.54 -11.18 -7.47
C VAL A 155 7.59 -11.55 -6.42
N LYS A 156 7.26 -12.41 -5.45
CA LYS A 156 8.25 -12.98 -4.52
C LYS A 156 9.36 -13.69 -5.29
N ASP A 157 8.99 -14.63 -6.16
CA ASP A 157 9.95 -15.45 -6.90
C ASP A 157 10.83 -14.58 -7.82
N LEU A 158 10.24 -13.55 -8.45
CA LEU A 158 10.97 -12.58 -9.28
C LEU A 158 12.01 -11.80 -8.47
N ILE A 159 11.65 -11.30 -7.28
CA ILE A 159 12.59 -10.58 -6.41
C ILE A 159 13.68 -11.51 -5.89
N GLU A 160 13.34 -12.73 -5.48
CA GLU A 160 14.34 -13.70 -5.01
C GLU A 160 15.32 -14.08 -6.11
N HIS A 161 14.85 -14.28 -7.34
CA HIS A 161 15.70 -14.55 -8.49
C HIS A 161 16.62 -13.37 -8.80
N ALA A 162 16.07 -12.15 -8.85
CA ALA A 162 16.85 -10.94 -9.11
C ALA A 162 17.88 -10.65 -7.98
N ALA A 163 17.51 -10.87 -6.71
CA ALA A 163 18.45 -10.73 -5.60
C ALA A 163 19.59 -11.75 -5.67
N LYS A 164 19.31 -13.00 -6.08
CA LYS A 164 20.34 -14.03 -6.31
C LYS A 164 21.26 -13.67 -7.48
N SER A 165 20.71 -13.16 -8.59
CA SER A 165 21.53 -12.76 -9.74
C SER A 165 22.46 -11.59 -9.42
N VAL A 166 22.00 -10.62 -8.63
CA VAL A 166 22.86 -9.50 -8.18
C VAL A 166 23.99 -9.99 -7.28
N LYS A 167 23.71 -10.88 -6.32
CA LYS A 167 24.73 -11.43 -5.40
C LYS A 167 25.76 -12.33 -6.10
N THR A 168 25.35 -13.03 -7.15
CA THR A 168 26.26 -13.87 -7.95
C THR A 168 27.10 -13.05 -8.93
N ALA A 169 26.59 -11.91 -9.40
CA ALA A 169 27.34 -10.98 -10.24
C ALA A 169 28.39 -10.17 -9.46
N TYR A 170 28.21 -10.00 -8.13
CA TYR A 170 29.13 -9.28 -7.24
C TYR A 170 29.52 -10.13 -6.01
N PRO A 171 30.39 -11.14 -6.17
CA PRO A 171 30.78 -12.03 -5.06
C PRO A 171 31.71 -11.39 -4.01
N ASP A 172 32.37 -10.26 -4.31
CA ASP A 172 33.42 -9.67 -3.46
C ASP A 172 32.97 -8.41 -2.68
N GLN A 173 31.99 -8.54 -1.78
CA GLN A 173 31.74 -7.55 -0.71
C GLN A 173 31.27 -8.20 0.62
N SER A 174 31.80 -9.38 0.96
CA SER A 174 31.65 -9.99 2.30
C SER A 174 32.90 -9.79 3.15
#